data_AF-A0A646HHF9-F1
#
_entry.id   AF-A0A646HHF9-F1
#
_cell.length_a   1.000
_cell.length_b   1.000
_cell.length_c   1.000
_cell.angle_alpha   90.00
_cell.angle_beta   90.00
_cell.angle_gamma   90.00
#
_symmetry.space_group_name_H-M   'P 1'
#
loop_
_entity.id
_entity.type
_entity.pdbx_description
1 polymer ?
#
loop_
_entity_poly.entity_id
_entity_poly.type
_entity_poly.pdbx_seq_one_letter_code
_entity_poly.pdbx_strand_id
1 'polypeptide(L)'
;MLNLNVETMKKYFMSFVCAIITIACVSFALLVQFNSGKLVVDNLLLENVEALTRGEIGEVVVTCSKGSSGQCFTRSFDLKFCGEYSYYACVYTGYTRDNCTIPC
;
A
#
# COMPACT_ATOMS: atom_id res chain seq x y z
N MET A 1 -13.38 -20.87 -49.89
CA MET A 1 -13.83 -21.66 -48.73
C MET A 1 -12.61 -22.34 -48.15
N LEU A 2 -12.13 -21.91 -46.98
CA LEU A 2 -10.98 -22.55 -46.33
C LEU A 2 -11.46 -23.87 -45.72
N ASN A 3 -11.06 -24.99 -46.33
CA ASN A 3 -11.26 -26.32 -45.78
C ASN A 3 -10.19 -26.55 -44.70
N LEU A 4 -10.44 -26.00 -43.51
CA LEU A 4 -9.55 -26.16 -42.36
C LEU A 4 -9.85 -27.49 -41.68
N ASN A 5 -8.96 -28.47 -41.88
CA ASN A 5 -9.00 -29.75 -41.20
C ASN A 5 -8.93 -29.53 -39.67
N VAL A 6 -9.76 -30.26 -38.92
CA VAL A 6 -9.96 -30.10 -37.45
C VAL A 6 -8.66 -30.28 -36.68
N GLU A 7 -7.73 -31.10 -37.18
CA GLU A 7 -6.42 -31.31 -36.56
C GLU A 7 -5.50 -30.09 -36.65
N THR A 8 -5.56 -29.36 -37.78
CA THR A 8 -4.83 -28.10 -37.95
C THR A 8 -5.38 -27.00 -37.04
N MET A 9 -6.71 -26.92 -36.89
CA MET A 9 -7.36 -25.94 -36.00
C MET A 9 -6.94 -26.12 -34.53
N LYS A 10 -6.82 -27.37 -34.06
CA LYS A 10 -6.36 -27.68 -32.69
C LYS A 10 -4.91 -27.24 -32.45
N LYS A 11 -4.02 -27.38 -33.44
CA LYS A 11 -2.62 -26.94 -33.35
C LYS A 11 -2.51 -25.41 -33.28
N TYR A 12 -3.29 -24.69 -34.08
CA TYR A 12 -3.35 -23.23 -34.03
C TYR A 12 -3.94 -22.72 -32.72
N PHE A 13 -4.99 -23.37 -32.20
CA PHE A 13 -5.57 -23.02 -30.90
C PHE A 13 -4.57 -23.23 -29.76
N MET A 14 -3.85 -24.35 -29.73
CA MET A 14 -2.87 -24.62 -28.69
C MET A 14 -1.66 -23.68 -28.76
N SER A 15 -1.21 -23.33 -29.96
CA SER A 15 -0.16 -22.31 -30.17
C SER A 15 -0.58 -20.93 -29.68
N PHE A 16 -1.84 -20.55 -29.90
CA PHE A 16 -2.39 -19.27 -29.45
C PHE A 16 -2.48 -19.19 -27.92
N VAL A 17 -2.93 -20.26 -27.26
CA VAL A 17 -2.98 -20.33 -25.79
C VAL A 17 -1.58 -20.21 -25.18
N CYS A 18 -0.57 -20.88 -25.76
CA CYS A 18 0.82 -20.76 -25.30
C CYS A 18 1.35 -19.33 -25.43
N ALA A 19 1.06 -18.64 -26.53
CA ALA A 19 1.48 -17.25 -26.72
C ALA A 19 0.92 -16.31 -25.65
N ILE A 20 -0.36 -16.45 -25.29
CA ILE A 20 -0.99 -15.62 -24.24
C ILE A 20 -0.33 -15.85 -22.87
N ILE A 21 -0.06 -17.12 -22.52
CA ILE A 21 0.54 -17.48 -21.22
C ILE A 21 1.94 -16.87 -21.09
N THR A 22 2.74 -16.88 -22.15
CA THR A 22 4.08 -16.30 -22.12
C THR A 22 4.08 -14.78 -21.90
N ILE A 23 3.14 -14.07 -22.53
CA ILE A 23 2.99 -12.61 -22.35
C ILE A 23 2.58 -12.29 -20.91
N ALA A 24 1.64 -13.06 -20.34
CA ALA A 24 1.18 -12.87 -18.96
C ALA A 24 2.31 -13.08 -17.94
N CYS A 25 3.16 -14.10 -18.13
CA CYS A 25 4.28 -14.40 -17.23
C CYS A 25 5.35 -13.30 -17.25
N VAL A 26 5.72 -12.80 -18.43
CA VAL A 26 6.73 -11.73 -18.57
C VAL A 26 6.22 -10.41 -17.97
N SER A 27 4.94 -10.11 -18.17
CA SER A 27 4.30 -8.90 -17.61
C SER A 27 4.33 -8.91 -16.07
N PHE A 28 4.04 -10.06 -15.46
CA PHE A 28 4.03 -10.21 -14.00
C PHE A 28 5.43 -10.09 -13.40
N ALA A 29 6.44 -10.73 -14.03
CA ALA A 29 7.83 -10.64 -13.58
C ALA A 29 8.37 -9.20 -13.63
N LEU A 30 8.04 -8.44 -14.69
CA LEU A 30 8.40 -7.03 -14.79
C LEU A 30 7.70 -6.20 -13.71
N LEU A 31 6.40 -6.40 -13.46
CA LEU A 31 5.66 -5.68 -12.42
C LEU A 31 6.30 -5.85 -11.03
N VAL A 32 6.73 -7.06 -10.68
CA VAL A 32 7.39 -7.34 -9.39
C VAL A 32 8.74 -6.61 -9.30
N GLN A 33 9.53 -6.57 -10.38
CA GLN A 33 10.80 -5.83 -10.39
C GLN A 33 10.59 -4.32 -10.30
N PHE A 34 9.61 -3.76 -11.02
CA PHE A 34 9.29 -2.32 -10.96
C PHE A 34 8.81 -1.89 -9.57
N ASN A 35 7.98 -2.69 -8.91
CA ASN A 35 7.54 -2.38 -7.54
C ASN A 35 8.69 -2.41 -6.53
N SER A 36 9.65 -3.32 -6.71
CA SER A 36 10.83 -3.42 -5.83
C SER A 36 11.77 -2.22 -6.01
N GLY A 37 11.96 -1.75 -7.25
CA GLY A 37 12.80 -0.58 -7.53
C GLY A 37 12.17 0.75 -7.11
N LYS A 38 10.85 0.89 -7.23
CA LYS A 38 10.12 2.11 -6.84
C LYS A 38 10.26 2.40 -5.34
N LEU A 39 10.19 1.36 -4.50
CA LEU A 39 10.41 1.45 -3.05
C LEU A 39 11.82 1.98 -2.70
N VAL A 40 12.85 1.60 -3.45
CA VAL A 40 14.23 2.04 -3.18
C VAL A 40 14.46 3.48 -3.65
N VAL A 41 13.91 3.87 -4.81
CA VAL A 41 14.04 5.23 -5.33
C VAL A 41 13.21 6.23 -4.51
N ASP A 42 12.00 5.86 -4.06
CA ASP A 42 11.19 6.70 -3.20
C ASP A 42 11.89 6.98 -1.85
N ASN A 43 12.57 5.99 -1.27
CA ASN A 43 13.34 6.18 -0.03
C ASN A 43 14.52 7.15 -0.20
N LEU A 44 15.27 7.04 -1.30
CA LEU A 44 16.41 7.93 -1.58
C LEU A 44 15.99 9.38 -1.89
N LEU A 45 14.82 9.55 -2.51
CA LEU A 45 14.24 10.87 -2.77
C LEU A 45 13.70 11.49 -1.47
N LEU A 46 13.02 10.71 -0.62
CA LEU A 46 12.54 11.19 0.69
C LEU A 46 13.68 11.63 1.61
N GLU A 47 14.77 10.86 1.67
CA GLU A 47 15.92 11.19 2.53
C GLU A 47 16.60 12.51 2.12
N ASN A 48 16.73 12.76 0.82
CA ASN A 48 17.29 14.02 0.32
C ASN A 48 16.33 15.21 0.48
N VAL A 49 15.02 14.99 0.36
CA VAL A 49 14.02 16.03 0.66
C VAL A 49 14.07 16.38 2.15
N GLU A 50 14.09 15.40 3.06
CA GLU A 50 14.23 15.68 4.50
C GLU A 50 15.53 16.42 4.84
N ALA A 51 16.65 16.07 4.20
CA ALA A 51 17.93 16.75 4.41
C ALA A 51 17.91 18.21 3.93
N LEU A 52 17.26 18.50 2.79
CA LEU A 52 17.16 19.86 2.25
C LEU A 52 16.19 20.73 3.04
N THR A 53 15.13 20.13 3.61
CA THR A 53 14.09 20.90 4.33
C THR A 53 14.44 21.18 5.79
N ARG A 54 15.43 20.48 6.38
CA ARG A 54 15.97 20.77 7.73
C ARG A 54 16.65 22.15 7.86
N GLY A 55 16.94 22.81 6.75
CA GLY A 55 17.57 24.14 6.74
C GLY A 55 16.61 25.33 6.86
N GLU A 56 15.34 25.20 6.50
CA GLU A 56 14.48 26.38 6.21
C GLU A 56 13.10 26.41 6.87
N ILE A 57 12.66 25.36 7.57
CA ILE A 57 11.37 25.39 8.27
C ILE A 57 11.56 24.97 9.72
N GLY A 58 11.25 25.90 10.62
CA GLY A 58 11.21 25.67 12.05
C GLY A 58 10.52 24.34 12.33
N GLU A 59 11.25 23.47 13.02
CA GLU A 59 10.86 22.13 13.38
C GLU A 59 9.48 22.18 14.07
N VAL A 60 8.41 21.86 13.34
CA VAL A 60 7.11 21.59 13.95
C VAL A 60 7.27 20.23 14.60
N VAL A 61 7.82 20.22 15.81
CA VAL A 61 7.89 19.03 16.66
C VAL A 61 6.45 18.68 17.02
N VAL A 62 5.83 17.81 16.22
CA VAL A 62 4.53 17.22 16.55
C VAL A 62 4.79 16.20 17.66
N THR A 63 4.69 16.64 18.91
CA THR A 63 4.79 15.76 20.08
C THR A 63 3.54 14.89 20.18
N CYS A 64 3.72 13.58 20.18
CA CYS A 64 2.64 12.63 20.47
C CYS A 64 1.93 12.99 21.78
N SER A 65 0.60 12.87 21.78
CA SER A 65 -0.19 13.09 22.99
C SER A 65 0.20 12.04 24.04
N LYS A 66 0.38 12.45 25.30
CA LYS A 66 0.53 11.53 26.43
C LYS A 66 -0.86 11.08 26.87
N GLY A 67 -1.16 9.78 26.87
CA GLY A 67 -2.46 9.27 27.33
C GLY A 67 -2.93 8.01 26.61
N SER A 68 -4.24 7.82 26.55
CA SER A 68 -4.92 6.71 25.85
C SER A 68 -5.55 7.12 24.51
N SER A 69 -5.48 8.39 24.13
CA SER A 69 -6.02 8.94 22.89
C SER A 69 -5.28 10.23 22.48
N GLY A 70 -5.44 10.64 21.23
CA GLY A 70 -4.85 11.85 20.64
C GLY A 70 -3.92 11.56 19.46
N GLN A 71 -2.95 12.46 19.26
CA GLN A 71 -1.92 12.30 18.23
C GLN A 71 -1.01 11.11 18.55
N CYS A 72 -0.65 10.36 17.50
CA CYS A 72 0.07 9.08 17.56
C CYS A 72 -0.75 7.90 18.04
N PHE A 73 -2.08 7.98 17.95
CA PHE A 73 -2.98 6.87 18.20
C PHE A 73 -3.81 6.55 16.95
N THR A 74 -4.00 5.26 16.66
CA THR A 74 -4.88 4.78 15.59
C THR A 74 -6.08 4.04 16.16
N ARG A 75 -7.13 3.86 15.35
CA ARG A 75 -8.30 3.05 15.71
C ARG A 75 -7.92 1.57 15.62
N SER A 76 -8.10 0.85 16.71
CA SER A 76 -8.03 -0.61 16.72
C SER A 76 -9.34 -1.24 16.24
N PHE A 77 -9.34 -2.56 16.10
CA PHE A 77 -10.55 -3.32 15.82
C PHE A 77 -11.38 -3.64 17.08
N ASP A 78 -10.90 -3.22 18.26
CA ASP A 78 -11.61 -3.45 19.51
C ASP A 78 -12.73 -2.43 19.69
N LEU A 79 -13.98 -2.91 19.59
CA LEU A 79 -15.17 -2.10 19.82
C LEU A 79 -15.42 -1.98 21.33
N LYS A 80 -15.50 -0.74 21.82
CA LYS A 80 -15.86 -0.39 23.18
C LYS A 80 -17.17 0.38 23.19
N PHE A 81 -17.85 0.33 24.33
CA PHE A 81 -19.14 0.99 24.53
C PHE A 81 -18.99 2.05 25.63
N CYS A 82 -19.55 3.24 25.39
CA CYS A 82 -19.78 4.24 26.40
C CYS A 82 -21.25 4.66 26.38
N GLY A 83 -21.99 4.21 27.38
CA GLY A 83 -23.45 4.36 27.41
C GLY A 83 -24.08 3.74 26.17
N GLU A 84 -24.77 4.56 25.38
CA GLU A 84 -25.45 4.16 24.14
C GLU A 84 -24.55 4.24 22.89
N TYR A 85 -23.33 4.77 23.01
CA TYR A 85 -22.41 4.92 21.88
C TYR A 85 -21.38 3.80 21.82
N SER A 86 -21.10 3.30 20.61
CA SER A 86 -19.98 2.39 20.35
C SER A 86 -18.84 3.14 19.66
N TYR A 87 -17.60 2.85 20.04
CA TYR A 87 -16.40 3.44 19.46
C TYR A 87 -15.27 2.41 19.40
N TYR A 88 -14.35 2.61 18.46
CA TYR A 88 -13.15 1.77 18.36
C TYR A 88 -12.07 2.28 19.31
N ALA A 89 -11.48 1.37 20.09
CA ALA A 89 -10.44 1.74 21.04
C ALA A 89 -9.21 2.29 20.32
N CYS A 90 -8.60 3.32 20.89
CA CYS A 90 -7.38 3.90 20.36
C CYS A 90 -6.16 3.11 20.84
N VAL A 91 -5.21 2.85 19.94
CA VAL A 91 -3.94 2.17 20.22
C VAL A 91 -2.79 3.06 19.79
N TYR A 92 -1.77 3.14 20.65
CA TYR A 92 -0.58 3.94 20.38
C TYR A 92 0.25 3.34 19.25
N THR A 93 0.58 4.15 18.26
CA THR A 93 1.39 3.76 17.10
C THR A 93 2.69 4.54 16.99
N GLY A 94 2.79 5.71 17.64
CA GLY A 94 3.96 6.59 17.57
C GLY A 94 4.07 7.39 16.27
N TYR A 95 3.18 7.17 15.30
CA TYR A 95 3.16 7.94 14.05
C TYR A 95 2.44 9.27 14.25
N THR A 96 3.13 10.39 14.05
CA THR A 96 2.57 11.74 14.20
C THR A 96 1.41 12.06 13.26
N ARG A 97 1.21 11.24 12.23
CA ARG A 97 0.10 11.32 11.26
C ARG A 97 -1.18 10.66 11.79
N ASP A 98 -1.04 9.74 12.74
CA ASP A 98 -2.17 9.03 13.31
C ASP A 98 -2.84 9.91 14.38
N ASN A 99 -4.17 9.95 14.34
CA ASN A 99 -4.95 10.63 15.36
C ASN A 99 -6.21 9.81 15.67
N CYS A 100 -6.40 9.52 16.94
CA CYS A 100 -7.56 8.77 17.41
C CYS A 100 -8.07 9.39 18.69
N THR A 101 -9.32 9.84 18.67
CA THR A 101 -9.99 10.44 19.83
C THR A 101 -11.05 9.48 20.33
N ILE A 102 -11.05 9.25 21.64
CA ILE A 102 -12.10 8.49 22.31
C ILE A 102 -13.23 9.47 22.66
N PRO A 103 -14.50 9.19 22.33
CA PRO A 103 -15.61 10.10 22.58
C PRO A 103 -16.04 10.18 24.06
N CYS A 104 -15.32 9.52 24.98
CA CYS A 104 -15.70 9.35 26.38
C CYS A 104 -14.51 9.23 27.33
#